data_AF-A0A3L8D7V7-F1
#
_entry.id   AF-A0A3L8D7V7-F1
#
_cell.length_a   1.000
_cell.length_b   1.000
_cell.length_c   1.000
_cell.angle_alpha   90.00
_cell.angle_beta   90.00
_cell.angle_gamma   90.00
#
_symmetry.space_group_name_H-M   'P 1'
#
loop_
_entity.id
_entity.type
_entity.pdbx_description
1 polymer ?
#
loop_
_entity_poly.entity_id
_entity_poly.type
_entity_poly.pdbx_seq_one_letter_code
_entity_poly.pdbx_strand_id
1 'polypeptide(L)'
;MDDLSANGNNTQEFCNTQYNYFAAPYQELWCNPVWDSLLCWPPTKASTTTKQRCPFVDGFDTTKSVEKKCGYNGRWETQNGTSTNEDSPIGWANYSTCLTPEMLWLHYIVYNNNRDGEMKMEIAEKTRTLEFVGLSISLVALLASLVIFCRFRSLRNTRTRIHKNLFVAMVVQVLIRLTLYIDLAIFRTKPHSPQRGIGNTPVLCEASYALLEYVKTAMFMWMFIEGHFLHNMVTVIFQETSYYRMYRLVGWGCPVLITLAWVIVMAFYYHPKSKYISCLTVKKYY
;
A
#
# COMPACT_ATOMS: atom_id res chain seq x y z
N MET A 1 3.16 4.25 23.62
CA MET A 1 2.05 5.08 24.16
C MET A 1 2.19 6.41 23.45
N ASP A 2 1.19 6.77 22.63
CA ASP A 2 0.98 8.03 21.88
C ASP A 2 0.45 7.84 20.44
N ASP A 3 0.05 6.62 20.05
CA ASP A 3 -0.57 6.35 18.73
C ASP A 3 -2.10 6.53 18.68
N LEU A 4 -2.74 7.00 19.77
CA LEU A 4 -4.20 7.21 19.83
C LEU A 4 -4.63 8.66 19.59
N SER A 5 -3.70 9.63 19.52
CA SER A 5 -4.07 11.06 19.49
C SER A 5 -4.13 11.67 18.09
N ALA A 6 -3.55 11.06 17.04
CA ALA A 6 -3.52 11.66 15.70
C ALA A 6 -4.73 11.27 14.83
N ASN A 7 -5.35 10.13 15.11
CA ASN A 7 -6.53 9.62 14.38
C ASN A 7 -7.85 9.79 15.17
N GLY A 8 -7.76 10.23 16.44
CA GLY A 8 -8.92 10.37 17.33
C GLY A 8 -9.86 11.53 16.98
N ASN A 9 -9.39 12.53 16.23
CA ASN A 9 -10.12 13.80 16.05
C ASN A 9 -10.97 13.87 14.76
N ASN A 10 -10.95 12.83 13.92
CA ASN A 10 -11.58 12.86 12.58
C ASN A 10 -12.53 11.68 12.32
N THR A 11 -12.94 10.94 13.35
CA THR A 11 -13.95 9.88 13.23
C THR A 11 -15.37 10.46 13.33
N GLN A 12 -16.34 9.75 12.76
CA GLN A 12 -17.76 10.12 12.87
C GLN A 12 -18.22 10.15 14.35
N GLU A 13 -17.76 9.19 15.15
CA GLU A 13 -18.09 9.09 16.57
C GLU A 13 -17.51 10.27 17.39
N PHE A 14 -16.27 10.66 17.10
CA PHE A 14 -15.67 11.87 17.67
C PHE A 14 -16.48 13.10 17.29
N CYS A 15 -16.87 13.22 16.01
CA CYS A 15 -17.63 14.37 15.53
C CYS A 15 -18.98 14.53 16.23
N ASN A 16 -19.70 13.42 16.37
CA ASN A 16 -20.98 13.37 17.07
C ASN A 16 -20.81 13.74 18.55
N THR A 17 -19.76 13.25 19.20
CA THR A 17 -19.50 13.53 20.62
C THR A 17 -19.10 14.99 20.85
N GLN A 18 -18.23 15.53 20.00
CA GLN A 18 -17.70 16.89 20.10
C GLN A 18 -18.79 17.96 20.00
N TYR A 19 -19.78 17.74 19.13
CA TYR A 19 -20.84 18.73 18.87
C TYR A 19 -22.24 18.28 19.29
N ASN A 20 -22.35 17.24 20.14
CA ASN A 20 -23.63 16.70 20.62
C ASN A 20 -24.52 17.77 21.30
N TYR A 21 -23.89 18.72 21.99
CA TYR A 21 -24.58 19.78 22.74
C TYR A 21 -24.61 21.12 22.02
N PHE A 22 -24.21 21.17 20.75
CA PHE A 22 -24.25 22.42 20.01
C PHE A 22 -25.71 22.84 19.75
N ALA A 23 -26.07 24.02 20.23
CA ALA A 23 -27.32 24.70 19.91
C ALA A 23 -26.99 26.06 19.29
N ALA A 24 -27.60 26.36 18.14
CA ALA A 24 -27.44 27.65 17.50
C ALA A 24 -28.00 28.77 18.40
N PRO A 25 -27.29 29.91 18.54
CA PRO A 25 -27.79 31.08 19.27
C PRO A 25 -29.15 31.58 18.73
N TYR A 26 -29.97 32.15 19.61
CA TYR A 26 -31.28 32.68 19.25
C TYR A 26 -31.17 33.75 18.15
N GLN A 27 -31.99 33.63 17.10
CA GLN A 27 -32.00 34.50 15.90
C GLN A 27 -30.75 34.44 15.00
N GLU A 28 -29.85 33.46 15.18
CA GLU A 28 -28.73 33.24 14.25
C GLU A 28 -28.90 31.96 13.43
N LEU A 29 -28.60 32.05 12.13
CA LEU A 29 -28.54 30.89 11.25
C LEU A 29 -27.14 30.30 11.26
N TRP A 30 -27.06 28.98 11.43
CA TRP A 30 -25.82 28.23 11.49
C TRP A 30 -25.95 26.94 10.68
N CYS A 31 -24.87 26.55 10.01
CA CYS A 31 -24.73 25.22 9.46
C CYS A 31 -24.41 24.24 10.57
N ASN A 32 -25.16 23.13 10.61
CA ASN A 32 -24.96 22.06 11.58
C ASN A 32 -23.61 21.37 11.42
N PRO A 33 -23.03 20.83 12.50
CA PRO A 33 -21.81 20.03 12.43
C PRO A 33 -22.06 18.79 11.56
N VAL A 34 -21.10 18.45 10.69
CA VAL A 34 -21.20 17.29 9.79
C VAL A 34 -19.86 16.59 9.64
N TRP A 35 -19.91 15.27 9.55
CA TRP A 35 -18.74 14.47 9.17
C TRP A 35 -18.85 14.11 7.69
N ASP A 36 -17.82 14.43 6.91
CA ASP A 36 -17.82 14.25 5.45
C ASP A 36 -17.00 13.04 4.96
N SER A 37 -16.80 12.07 5.85
CA SER A 37 -15.91 10.90 5.66
C SER A 37 -14.41 11.16 5.78
N LEU A 38 -13.98 12.42 5.88
CA LEU A 38 -12.56 12.81 6.01
C LEU A 38 -12.32 13.66 7.26
N LEU A 39 -13.14 14.69 7.45
CA LEU A 39 -13.04 15.66 8.53
C LEU A 39 -14.37 15.84 9.24
N CYS A 40 -14.29 16.18 10.53
CA CYS A 40 -15.43 16.66 11.28
C CYS A 40 -15.53 18.19 11.13
N TRP A 41 -16.58 18.67 10.47
CA TRP A 41 -16.79 20.09 10.26
C TRP A 41 -17.50 20.74 11.45
N PRO A 42 -16.94 21.81 12.04
CA PRO A 42 -17.57 22.50 13.16
C PRO A 42 -18.85 23.21 12.71
N PRO A 43 -19.77 23.46 13.66
CA PRO A 43 -20.89 24.36 13.40
C PRO A 43 -20.36 25.71 12.97
N THR A 44 -20.92 26.25 11.89
CA THR A 44 -20.39 27.45 11.22
C THR A 44 -21.53 28.43 10.97
N LYS A 45 -21.31 29.72 11.29
CA LYS A 45 -22.33 30.76 11.11
C LYS A 45 -22.70 30.94 9.62
N ALA A 46 -23.95 31.25 9.34
CA ALA A 46 -24.43 31.50 7.98
C ALA A 46 -23.63 32.60 7.27
N SER A 47 -23.43 32.42 5.96
CA SER A 47 -22.61 33.29 5.11
C SER A 47 -21.14 33.38 5.49
N THR A 48 -20.61 32.41 6.25
CA THR A 48 -19.18 32.33 6.60
C THR A 48 -18.52 31.05 6.08
N THR A 49 -17.20 31.10 5.93
CA THR A 49 -16.38 29.97 5.48
C THR A 49 -15.54 29.48 6.65
N THR A 50 -15.56 28.17 6.89
CA THR A 50 -14.70 27.51 7.86
C THR A 50 -13.52 26.85 7.15
N LYS A 51 -12.35 26.84 7.81
CA LYS A 51 -11.12 26.26 7.29
C LYS A 51 -10.54 25.28 8.30
N GLN A 52 -10.07 24.14 7.80
CA GLN A 52 -9.39 23.12 8.61
C GLN A 52 -8.11 22.67 7.92
N ARG A 53 -7.14 22.19 8.70
CA ARG A 53 -5.93 21.58 8.14
C ARG A 53 -6.30 20.32 7.37
N CYS A 54 -5.57 20.06 6.29
CA CYS A 54 -5.76 18.84 5.53
C CYS A 54 -5.56 17.61 6.45
N PRO A 55 -6.44 16.60 6.36
CA PRO A 55 -6.36 15.43 7.21
C PRO A 55 -5.06 14.68 6.93
N PHE A 56 -4.56 13.97 7.95
CA PHE A 56 -3.39 13.11 7.83
C PHE A 56 -3.77 11.83 7.08
N VAL A 57 -3.86 11.93 5.76
CA VAL A 57 -4.23 10.84 4.85
C VAL A 57 -3.18 10.74 3.74
N ASP A 58 -2.89 9.53 3.27
CA ASP A 58 -1.92 9.29 2.20
C ASP A 58 -2.26 10.10 0.93
N GLY A 59 -1.26 10.80 0.39
CA GLY A 59 -1.44 11.65 -0.79
C GLY A 59 -1.97 13.04 -0.48
N PHE A 60 -2.15 13.41 0.80
CA PHE A 60 -2.53 14.75 1.23
C PHE A 60 -1.34 15.49 1.88
N ASP A 61 -1.24 16.78 1.61
CA ASP A 61 -0.27 17.71 2.18
C ASP A 61 -0.87 18.38 3.43
N THR A 62 -0.41 17.95 4.60
CA THR A 62 -0.88 18.43 5.91
C THR A 62 -0.49 19.88 6.23
N THR A 63 0.40 20.48 5.43
CA THR A 63 0.74 21.91 5.57
C THR A 63 -0.34 22.83 5.02
N LYS A 64 -1.25 22.28 4.21
CA LYS A 64 -2.33 23.03 3.56
C LYS A 64 -3.63 22.93 4.36
N SER A 65 -4.62 23.70 3.92
CA SER A 65 -5.97 23.72 4.50
C SER A 65 -7.04 23.48 3.45
N VAL A 66 -8.13 22.85 3.88
CA VAL A 66 -9.38 22.69 3.15
C VAL A 66 -10.40 23.67 3.71
N GLU A 67 -11.25 24.18 2.82
CA GLU A 67 -12.27 25.18 3.13
C GLU A 67 -13.65 24.64 2.79
N LYS A 68 -14.63 25.03 3.62
CA LYS A 68 -16.03 24.69 3.44
C LYS A 68 -16.91 25.89 3.77
N LYS A 69 -17.91 26.16 2.93
CA LYS A 69 -18.71 27.38 3.01
C LYS A 69 -20.12 27.09 3.50
N CYS A 70 -20.57 27.90 4.46
CA CYS A 70 -21.93 27.90 4.97
C CYS A 70 -22.75 28.96 4.23
N GLY A 71 -23.85 28.54 3.61
CA GLY A 71 -24.75 29.42 2.89
C GLY A 71 -25.53 30.36 3.82
N TYR A 72 -26.20 31.35 3.23
CA TYR A 72 -26.96 32.36 3.96
C TYR A 72 -28.18 31.80 4.72
N ASN A 73 -28.69 30.65 4.28
CA ASN A 73 -29.85 29.98 4.86
C ASN A 73 -29.48 28.97 5.98
N GLY A 74 -28.23 28.98 6.46
CA GLY A 74 -27.76 28.03 7.48
C GLY A 74 -27.60 26.60 6.96
N ARG A 75 -27.44 26.42 5.64
CA ARG A 75 -27.16 25.12 5.00
C ARG A 75 -25.80 25.14 4.32
N TRP A 76 -25.11 24.01 4.33
CA TRP A 76 -23.81 23.88 3.65
C TRP A 76 -23.98 24.08 2.13
N GLU A 77 -22.97 24.65 1.47
CA GLU A 77 -22.99 24.83 0.02
C GLU A 77 -22.59 23.56 -0.73
N THR A 78 -23.18 23.35 -1.91
CA THR A 78 -22.77 22.34 -2.89
C THR A 78 -21.61 22.85 -3.74
N GLN A 79 -21.04 21.98 -4.58
CA GLN A 79 -19.95 22.34 -5.49
C GLN A 79 -20.29 23.52 -6.41
N ASN A 80 -21.57 23.67 -6.78
CA ASN A 80 -22.04 24.72 -7.68
C ASN A 80 -22.37 26.03 -6.94
N GLY A 81 -22.10 26.10 -5.63
CA GLY A 81 -22.40 27.27 -4.79
C GLY A 81 -23.88 27.42 -4.41
N THR A 82 -24.71 26.41 -4.67
CA THR A 82 -26.11 26.37 -4.21
C THR A 82 -26.21 25.77 -2.82
N SER A 83 -27.24 26.12 -2.04
CA SER A 83 -27.47 25.49 -0.74
C SER A 83 -27.86 24.01 -0.89
N THR A 84 -27.46 23.19 0.10
CA THR A 84 -27.84 21.78 0.19
C THR A 84 -29.34 21.57 0.44
N ASN A 85 -29.83 20.43 -0.04
CA ASN A 85 -31.19 19.93 0.23
C ASN A 85 -31.19 19.03 1.47
N GLU A 86 -32.38 18.75 2.00
CA GLU A 86 -32.55 17.93 3.22
C GLU A 86 -32.02 16.50 3.04
N ASP A 87 -32.05 15.96 1.82
CA ASP A 87 -31.52 14.63 1.49
C ASP A 87 -29.98 14.59 1.40
N SER A 88 -29.30 15.74 1.37
CA SER A 88 -27.83 15.81 1.20
C SER A 88 -27.21 16.89 2.08
N PRO A 89 -27.26 16.75 3.41
CA PRO A 89 -26.90 17.80 4.36
C PRO A 89 -25.38 18.03 4.49
N ILE A 90 -24.53 17.15 3.93
CA ILE A 90 -23.08 17.17 4.14
C ILE A 90 -22.43 18.37 3.42
N GLY A 91 -22.91 18.76 2.25
CA GLY A 91 -22.31 19.83 1.43
C GLY A 91 -20.92 19.48 0.88
N TRP A 92 -20.32 20.42 0.17
CA TRP A 92 -19.06 20.24 -0.56
C TRP A 92 -17.90 20.99 0.10
N ALA A 93 -16.73 20.35 0.11
CA ALA A 93 -15.46 20.93 0.55
C ALA A 93 -14.37 20.72 -0.51
N ASN A 94 -13.52 21.72 -0.72
CA ASN A 94 -12.51 21.68 -1.78
C ASN A 94 -11.22 20.99 -1.33
N TYR A 95 -11.14 19.66 -1.47
CA TYR A 95 -9.94 18.89 -1.12
C TYR A 95 -8.83 18.93 -2.18
N SER A 96 -9.05 19.57 -3.33
CA SER A 96 -8.04 19.63 -4.40
C SER A 96 -6.77 20.36 -3.96
N THR A 97 -6.89 21.31 -3.03
CA THR A 97 -5.76 22.01 -2.44
C THR A 97 -4.88 21.08 -1.62
N CYS A 98 -5.49 20.10 -0.94
CA CYS A 98 -4.79 19.16 -0.08
C CYS A 98 -3.98 18.11 -0.84
N LEU A 99 -4.19 17.90 -2.14
CA LEU A 99 -3.46 16.87 -2.87
C LEU A 99 -1.96 17.23 -2.98
N THR A 100 -1.10 16.22 -2.81
CA THR A 100 0.33 16.37 -3.15
C THR A 100 0.49 16.52 -4.66
N PRO A 101 1.57 17.18 -5.16
CA PRO A 101 1.76 17.39 -6.60
C PRO A 101 1.75 16.08 -7.40
N GLU A 102 2.24 14.98 -6.83
CA GLU A 102 2.23 13.66 -7.47
C GLU A 102 0.80 13.10 -7.58
N MET A 103 -0.02 13.29 -6.54
CA MET A 103 -1.40 12.80 -6.53
C MET A 103 -2.31 13.66 -7.41
N LEU A 104 -2.07 14.97 -7.45
CA LEU A 104 -2.77 15.89 -8.35
C LEU A 104 -2.47 15.55 -9.82
N TRP A 105 -1.21 15.22 -10.15
CA TRP A 105 -0.85 14.79 -11.50
C TRP A 105 -1.52 13.46 -11.87
N LEU A 106 -1.57 12.49 -10.95
CA LEU A 106 -2.30 11.23 -11.15
C LEU A 106 -3.81 11.48 -11.33
N HIS A 107 -4.41 12.35 -10.54
CA HIS A 107 -5.82 12.71 -10.68
C HIS A 107 -6.09 13.36 -12.04
N TYR A 108 -5.22 14.26 -12.48
CA TYR A 108 -5.31 14.92 -13.79
C TYR A 108 -5.26 13.92 -14.96
N ILE A 109 -4.29 12.99 -14.97
CA ILE A 109 -4.18 12.02 -16.08
C ILE A 109 -5.34 11.02 -16.12
N VAL A 110 -5.93 10.68 -14.98
CA VAL A 110 -7.05 9.73 -14.91
C VAL A 110 -8.37 10.41 -15.27
N TYR A 111 -8.59 11.65 -14.81
CA TYR A 111 -9.89 12.31 -14.91
C TYR A 111 -10.04 13.23 -16.13
N ASN A 112 -8.98 13.85 -16.65
CA ASN A 112 -9.09 14.73 -17.82
C ASN A 112 -8.90 14.00 -19.14
N ASN A 113 -8.08 12.94 -19.19
CA ASN A 113 -7.95 12.09 -20.36
C ASN A 113 -8.84 10.84 -20.21
N ASN A 114 -10.16 11.00 -20.26
CA ASN A 114 -11.12 9.91 -20.04
C ASN A 114 -10.75 8.61 -20.79
N ARG A 115 -10.34 8.72 -22.06
CA ARG A 115 -9.96 7.55 -22.87
C ARG A 115 -8.65 6.88 -22.43
N ASP A 116 -7.62 7.66 -22.10
CA ASP A 116 -6.32 7.11 -21.71
C ASP A 116 -6.30 6.65 -20.25
N GLY A 117 -7.04 7.34 -19.39
CA GLY A 117 -7.20 7.04 -17.97
C GLY A 117 -7.96 5.73 -17.75
N GLU A 118 -9.12 5.58 -18.40
CA GLU A 118 -9.90 4.33 -18.37
C GLU A 118 -9.10 3.16 -18.95
N MET A 119 -8.43 3.36 -20.08
CA MET A 119 -7.58 2.33 -20.68
C MET A 119 -6.42 1.91 -19.76
N LYS A 120 -5.74 2.86 -19.10
CA LYS A 120 -4.66 2.54 -18.15
C LYS A 120 -5.16 1.80 -16.91
N MET A 121 -6.33 2.15 -16.39
CA MET A 121 -6.95 1.45 -15.26
C MET A 121 -7.36 0.03 -15.65
N GLU A 122 -7.96 -0.15 -16.83
CA GLU A 122 -8.34 -1.46 -17.36
C GLU A 122 -7.10 -2.33 -17.58
N ILE A 123 -6.07 -1.81 -18.25
CA ILE A 123 -4.81 -2.54 -18.47
C ILE A 123 -4.22 -2.99 -17.14
N ALA A 124 -4.15 -2.10 -16.14
CA ALA A 124 -3.61 -2.42 -14.83
C ALA A 124 -4.42 -3.52 -14.12
N GLU A 125 -5.74 -3.52 -14.24
CA GLU A 125 -6.59 -4.58 -13.70
C GLU A 125 -6.38 -5.91 -14.42
N LYS A 126 -6.39 -5.90 -15.75
CA LYS A 126 -6.18 -7.11 -16.56
C LYS A 126 -4.80 -7.71 -16.33
N THR A 127 -3.73 -6.90 -16.36
CA THR A 127 -2.37 -7.34 -16.04
C THR A 127 -2.30 -7.97 -14.66
N ARG A 128 -2.95 -7.36 -13.67
CA ARG A 128 -3.00 -7.86 -12.30
C ARG A 128 -3.71 -9.24 -12.21
N THR A 129 -4.82 -9.43 -12.92
CA THR A 129 -5.50 -10.74 -12.96
C THR A 129 -4.67 -11.83 -13.64
N LEU A 130 -4.01 -11.51 -14.77
CA LEU A 130 -3.12 -12.44 -15.47
C LEU A 130 -1.95 -12.86 -14.58
N GLU A 131 -1.38 -11.91 -13.85
CA GLU A 131 -0.31 -12.17 -12.90
C GLU A 131 -0.75 -13.12 -11.78
N PHE A 132 -1.93 -12.89 -11.19
CA PHE A 132 -2.46 -13.76 -10.12
C PHE A 132 -2.65 -15.21 -10.58
N VAL A 133 -3.24 -15.39 -11.77
CA VAL A 133 -3.43 -16.72 -12.36
C VAL A 133 -2.09 -17.38 -12.69
N GLY A 134 -1.16 -16.63 -13.30
CA GLY A 134 0.17 -17.13 -13.64
C GLY A 134 1.01 -17.55 -12.43
N LEU A 135 0.96 -16.77 -11.34
CA LEU A 135 1.61 -17.12 -10.07
C LEU A 135 1.03 -18.40 -9.46
N SER A 136 -0.29 -18.57 -9.53
CA SER A 136 -0.97 -19.77 -9.00
C SER A 136 -0.57 -21.04 -9.76
N ILE A 137 -0.55 -20.99 -11.10
CA ILE A 137 -0.11 -22.13 -11.94
C ILE A 137 1.38 -22.43 -11.67
N SER A 138 2.21 -21.39 -11.61
CA SER A 138 3.65 -21.53 -11.33
C SER A 138 3.91 -22.17 -9.97
N LEU A 139 3.12 -21.82 -8.95
CA LEU A 139 3.23 -22.42 -7.61
C LEU A 139 2.99 -23.93 -7.65
N VAL A 140 1.93 -24.38 -8.34
CA VAL A 140 1.61 -25.81 -8.46
C VAL A 140 2.74 -26.56 -9.16
N ALA A 141 3.26 -26.01 -10.26
CA ALA A 141 4.36 -26.62 -11.00
C ALA A 141 5.66 -26.69 -10.17
N LEU A 142 6.00 -25.62 -9.45
CA LEU A 142 7.17 -25.56 -8.57
C LEU A 142 7.07 -26.57 -7.41
N LEU A 143 5.90 -26.68 -6.79
CA LEU A 143 5.66 -27.65 -5.72
C LEU A 143 5.79 -29.09 -6.24
N ALA A 144 5.20 -29.39 -7.40
CA ALA A 144 5.33 -30.71 -8.03
C ALA A 144 6.81 -31.07 -8.31
N SER A 145 7.55 -30.13 -8.90
CA SER A 145 9.00 -30.25 -9.16
C SER A 145 9.80 -30.50 -7.88
N LEU A 146 9.53 -29.71 -6.83
CA LEU A 146 10.22 -29.84 -5.54
C LEU A 146 9.92 -31.19 -4.87
N VAL A 147 8.67 -31.68 -4.94
CA VAL A 147 8.29 -33.00 -4.44
C VAL A 147 9.04 -34.11 -5.16
N ILE A 148 9.13 -34.06 -6.50
CA ILE A 148 9.89 -35.03 -7.30
C ILE A 148 11.35 -35.04 -6.85
N PHE A 149 12.02 -33.89 -6.88
CA PHE A 149 13.45 -33.83 -6.51
C PHE A 149 13.71 -34.19 -5.05
N CYS A 150 12.77 -33.97 -4.14
CA CYS A 150 12.89 -34.37 -2.73
C CYS A 150 12.65 -35.87 -2.51
N ARG A 151 11.73 -36.50 -3.24
CA ARG A 151 11.42 -37.94 -3.10
C ARG A 151 12.45 -38.85 -3.79
N PHE A 152 12.94 -38.48 -4.97
CA PHE A 152 13.89 -39.31 -5.70
C PHE A 152 15.31 -39.11 -5.17
N ARG A 153 15.70 -39.94 -4.19
CA ARG A 153 17.06 -39.98 -3.62
C ARG A 153 18.15 -40.18 -4.70
N SER A 154 17.82 -40.87 -5.78
CA SER A 154 18.72 -41.14 -6.92
C SER A 154 19.20 -39.87 -7.63
N LEU A 155 18.39 -38.80 -7.64
CA LEU A 155 18.73 -37.54 -8.31
C LEU A 155 19.56 -36.58 -7.43
N ARG A 156 19.97 -36.98 -6.22
CA ARG A 156 20.56 -36.08 -5.22
C ARG A 156 22.04 -35.76 -5.49
N ASN A 157 22.31 -34.89 -6.45
CA ASN A 157 23.64 -34.32 -6.76
C ASN A 157 23.79 -32.87 -6.28
N THR A 158 25.03 -32.36 -6.23
CA THR A 158 25.33 -30.95 -5.85
C THR A 158 24.51 -29.96 -6.67
N ARG A 159 24.42 -30.18 -7.99
CA ARG A 159 23.55 -29.42 -8.91
C ARG A 159 22.08 -29.38 -8.45
N THR A 160 21.50 -30.53 -8.11
CA THR A 160 20.09 -30.59 -7.67
C THR A 160 19.85 -29.94 -6.31
N ARG A 161 20.88 -29.82 -5.46
CA ARG A 161 20.78 -29.04 -4.21
C ARG A 161 20.69 -27.54 -4.49
N ILE A 162 21.42 -27.04 -5.49
CA ILE A 162 21.35 -25.64 -5.92
C ILE A 162 19.97 -25.34 -6.52
N HIS A 163 19.50 -26.17 -7.45
CA HIS A 163 18.15 -26.02 -8.02
C HIS A 163 17.05 -26.08 -6.95
N LYS A 164 17.18 -26.94 -5.93
CA LYS A 164 16.23 -26.96 -4.80
C LYS A 164 16.20 -25.65 -4.04
N ASN A 165 17.34 -25.03 -3.75
CA ASN A 165 17.37 -23.73 -3.08
C ASN A 165 16.74 -22.63 -3.95
N LEU A 166 16.96 -22.65 -5.27
CA LEU A 166 16.29 -21.74 -6.20
C LEU A 166 14.76 -21.94 -6.19
N PHE A 167 14.28 -23.18 -6.31
CA PHE A 167 12.84 -23.47 -6.27
C PHE A 167 12.22 -23.11 -4.92
N VAL A 168 12.92 -23.32 -3.81
CA VAL A 168 12.46 -22.86 -2.48
C VAL A 168 12.33 -21.33 -2.45
N ALA A 169 13.34 -20.59 -2.95
CA ALA A 169 13.27 -19.13 -3.02
C ALA A 169 12.10 -18.66 -3.89
N MET A 170 11.88 -19.28 -5.06
CA MET A 170 10.74 -18.99 -5.93
C MET A 170 9.39 -19.30 -5.27
N VAL A 171 9.25 -20.45 -4.58
CA VAL A 171 8.02 -20.80 -3.87
C VAL A 171 7.72 -19.79 -2.77
N VAL A 172 8.70 -19.44 -1.94
CA VAL A 172 8.52 -18.44 -0.87
C VAL A 172 8.13 -17.08 -1.47
N GLN A 173 8.76 -16.67 -2.58
CA GLN A 173 8.43 -15.41 -3.26
C GLN A 173 6.97 -15.40 -3.73
N VAL A 174 6.54 -16.47 -4.41
CA VAL A 174 5.19 -16.60 -4.95
C VAL A 174 4.16 -16.62 -3.82
N LEU A 175 4.43 -17.32 -2.72
CA LEU A 175 3.54 -17.36 -1.56
C LEU A 175 3.36 -15.99 -0.90
N ILE A 176 4.46 -15.24 -0.70
CA ILE A 176 4.38 -13.87 -0.13
C ILE A 176 3.60 -12.96 -1.07
N ARG A 177 3.89 -13.00 -2.37
CA ARG A 177 3.22 -12.17 -3.38
C ARG A 177 1.72 -12.48 -3.46
N LEU A 178 1.35 -13.75 -3.43
CA LEU A 178 -0.06 -14.18 -3.43
C LEU A 178 -0.78 -13.73 -2.15
N THR A 179 -0.11 -13.82 -1.00
CA THR A 179 -0.67 -13.37 0.28
C THR A 179 -0.96 -11.86 0.26
N LEU A 180 -0.01 -11.06 -0.23
CA LEU A 180 -0.19 -9.60 -0.38
C LEU A 180 -1.29 -9.25 -1.38
N TYR A 181 -1.42 -10.03 -2.44
CA TYR A 181 -2.48 -9.87 -3.43
C TYR A 181 -3.87 -10.12 -2.85
N ILE A 182 -4.02 -11.20 -2.08
CA ILE A 182 -5.30 -11.55 -1.43
C ILE A 182 -5.67 -10.47 -0.40
N ASP A 183 -4.73 -10.00 0.42
CA ASP A 183 -4.97 -8.90 1.36
C ASP A 183 -5.42 -7.61 0.65
N LEU A 184 -4.77 -7.27 -0.48
CA LEU A 184 -5.18 -6.15 -1.32
C LEU A 184 -6.58 -6.34 -1.91
N ALA A 185 -6.94 -7.55 -2.34
CA ALA A 185 -8.27 -7.85 -2.88
C ALA A 185 -9.35 -7.67 -1.80
N ILE A 186 -9.13 -8.20 -0.60
CA ILE A 186 -10.05 -8.07 0.54
C ILE A 186 -10.26 -6.60 0.91
N PHE A 187 -9.20 -5.81 0.94
CA PHE A 187 -9.27 -4.37 1.23
C PHE A 187 -10.16 -3.61 0.23
N ARG A 188 -10.11 -3.95 -1.06
CA ARG A 188 -10.93 -3.30 -2.10
C ARG A 188 -12.41 -3.66 -1.99
N THR A 189 -12.73 -4.89 -1.60
CA THR A 189 -14.12 -5.37 -1.54
C THR A 189 -14.86 -4.89 -0.29
N LYS A 190 -14.16 -4.59 0.82
CA LYS A 190 -14.79 -4.18 2.10
C LYS A 190 -14.16 -2.91 2.68
N PRO A 191 -14.42 -1.73 2.09
CA PRO A 191 -13.85 -0.45 2.56
C PRO A 191 -14.35 0.02 3.94
N HIS A 192 -15.45 -0.53 4.47
CA HIS A 192 -16.10 -0.09 5.71
C HIS A 192 -16.24 -1.16 6.81
N SER A 193 -15.59 -2.33 6.67
CA SER A 193 -15.62 -3.33 7.74
C SER A 193 -14.54 -3.05 8.80
N PRO A 194 -14.86 -3.12 10.11
CA PRO A 194 -13.90 -2.89 11.20
C PRO A 194 -12.82 -3.98 11.31
N GLN A 195 -13.01 -5.14 10.64
CA GLN A 195 -11.96 -6.13 10.44
C GLN A 195 -11.02 -5.69 9.32
N ARG A 196 -10.13 -4.76 9.65
CA ARG A 196 -8.92 -4.50 8.87
C ARG A 196 -8.07 -5.78 8.93
N GLY A 197 -7.69 -6.32 7.76
CA GLY A 197 -6.78 -7.47 7.65
C GLY A 197 -5.36 -7.15 8.13
N ILE A 198 -4.33 -7.46 7.34
CA ILE A 198 -2.92 -7.19 7.72
C ILE A 198 -2.65 -5.69 7.98
N GLY A 199 -3.56 -4.81 7.54
CA GLY A 199 -3.56 -3.38 7.83
C GLY A 199 -3.90 -2.96 9.27
N ASN A 200 -4.26 -3.88 10.18
CA ASN A 200 -4.44 -3.54 11.60
C ASN A 200 -3.10 -3.40 12.36
N THR A 201 -2.01 -3.92 11.79
CA THR A 201 -0.65 -3.81 12.35
C THR A 201 0.30 -3.25 11.29
N PRO A 202 0.63 -1.95 11.32
CA PRO A 202 1.48 -1.32 10.29
C PRO A 202 2.85 -2.00 10.17
N VAL A 203 3.39 -2.50 11.29
CA VAL A 203 4.65 -3.25 11.36
C VAL A 203 4.62 -4.52 10.52
N LEU A 204 3.50 -5.25 10.51
CA LEU A 204 3.39 -6.51 9.78
C LEU A 204 3.32 -6.29 8.27
N CYS A 205 2.63 -5.22 7.84
CA CYS A 205 2.63 -4.82 6.44
C CYS A 205 4.05 -4.42 5.99
N GLU A 206 4.73 -3.53 6.70
CA GLU A 206 6.07 -3.08 6.33
C GLU A 206 7.06 -4.25 6.25
N ALA A 207 7.03 -5.13 7.26
CA ALA A 207 7.84 -6.35 7.28
C ALA A 207 7.55 -7.27 6.10
N SER A 208 6.28 -7.40 5.68
CA SER A 208 5.90 -8.25 4.54
C SER A 208 6.45 -7.75 3.19
N TYR A 209 6.49 -6.44 2.97
CA TYR A 209 7.10 -5.86 1.76
C TYR A 209 8.63 -5.92 1.80
N ALA A 210 9.24 -5.66 2.96
CA ALA A 210 10.69 -5.85 3.12
C ALA A 210 11.08 -7.31 2.87
N LEU A 211 10.28 -8.26 3.36
CA LEU A 211 10.46 -9.68 3.09
C LEU A 211 10.27 -10.01 1.61
N LEU A 212 9.30 -9.41 0.92
CA LEU A 212 9.12 -9.58 -0.52
C LEU A 212 10.36 -9.14 -1.30
N GLU A 213 10.93 -7.97 -0.97
CA GLU A 213 12.17 -7.47 -1.58
C GLU A 213 13.33 -8.42 -1.33
N TYR A 214 13.44 -8.92 -0.09
CA TYR A 214 14.46 -9.91 0.28
C TYR A 214 14.36 -11.19 -0.53
N VAL A 215 13.17 -11.77 -0.62
CA VAL A 215 13.00 -13.05 -1.32
C VAL A 215 13.16 -12.87 -2.84
N LYS A 216 12.76 -11.73 -3.40
CA LYS A 216 13.00 -11.38 -4.81
C LYS A 216 14.50 -11.29 -5.12
N THR A 217 15.26 -10.55 -4.31
CA THR A 217 16.72 -10.44 -4.47
C THR A 217 17.42 -11.80 -4.25
N ALA A 218 16.96 -12.59 -3.28
CA ALA A 218 17.45 -13.95 -3.07
C ALA A 218 17.19 -14.87 -4.26
N MET A 219 16.00 -14.81 -4.88
CA MET A 219 15.70 -15.55 -6.10
C MET A 219 16.68 -15.20 -7.23
N PHE A 220 16.91 -13.91 -7.49
CA PHE A 220 17.87 -13.48 -8.52
C PHE A 220 19.29 -13.93 -8.21
N MET A 221 19.71 -13.88 -6.95
CA MET A 221 21.03 -14.36 -6.54
C MET A 221 21.18 -15.87 -6.72
N TRP A 222 20.16 -16.67 -6.36
CA TRP A 222 20.18 -18.12 -6.60
C TRP A 222 20.16 -18.47 -8.09
N MET A 223 19.45 -17.70 -8.91
CA MET A 223 19.46 -17.86 -10.37
C MET A 223 20.85 -17.57 -10.94
N PHE A 224 21.51 -16.52 -10.45
CA PHE A 224 22.88 -16.18 -10.81
C PHE A 224 23.88 -17.28 -10.38
N ILE A 225 23.77 -17.79 -9.15
CA ILE A 225 24.62 -18.87 -8.64
C ILE A 225 24.45 -20.15 -9.46
N GLU A 226 23.22 -20.49 -9.87
CA GLU A 226 22.98 -21.63 -10.75
C GLU A 226 23.70 -21.47 -12.08
N GLY A 227 23.59 -20.30 -12.72
CA GLY A 227 24.28 -19.99 -13.98
C GLY A 227 25.80 -20.04 -13.84
N HIS A 228 26.35 -19.43 -12.78
CA HIS A 228 27.78 -19.47 -12.49
C HIS A 228 28.27 -20.89 -12.20
N PHE A 229 27.49 -21.69 -11.47
CA PHE A 229 27.83 -23.08 -11.17
C PHE A 229 27.89 -23.93 -12.45
N LEU A 230 26.93 -23.75 -13.37
CA LEU A 230 26.94 -24.44 -14.67
C LEU A 230 28.15 -24.03 -15.51
N HIS A 231 28.48 -22.74 -15.56
CA HIS A 231 29.67 -22.26 -16.27
C HIS A 231 30.95 -22.87 -15.70
N ASN A 232 31.14 -22.83 -14.37
CA ASN A 232 32.32 -23.37 -13.71
C ASN A 232 32.46 -24.89 -13.90
N MET A 233 31.35 -25.63 -13.91
CA MET A 233 31.36 -27.06 -14.23
C MET A 233 31.90 -27.36 -15.63
N VAL A 234 31.68 -26.45 -16.58
CA VAL A 234 32.17 -26.59 -17.97
C VAL A 234 33.62 -26.14 -18.11
N THR A 235 34.04 -25.08 -17.39
CA THR A 235 35.34 -24.43 -17.60
C THR A 235 36.45 -24.91 -16.66
N VAL A 236 36.14 -25.29 -15.42
CA VAL A 236 37.12 -25.68 -14.41
C VAL A 236 36.76 -27.04 -13.84
N ILE A 237 37.52 -28.05 -14.25
CA ILE A 237 37.58 -29.34 -13.57
C ILE A 237 38.29 -29.07 -12.23
N PHE A 238 37.68 -29.32 -11.07
CA PHE A 238 38.30 -29.65 -9.75
C PHE A 238 37.63 -29.00 -8.50
N GLN A 239 37.41 -29.88 -7.50
CA GLN A 239 37.09 -29.71 -6.06
C GLN A 239 35.69 -29.20 -5.64
N GLU A 240 34.72 -30.13 -5.57
CA GLU A 240 33.28 -29.89 -5.35
C GLU A 240 32.83 -29.46 -3.93
N THR A 241 33.55 -29.78 -2.86
CA THR A 241 32.95 -29.72 -1.49
C THR A 241 33.16 -28.40 -0.75
N SER A 242 34.29 -27.71 -0.98
CA SER A 242 34.62 -26.45 -0.28
C SER A 242 33.80 -25.26 -0.82
N TYR A 243 33.65 -25.18 -2.15
CA TYR A 243 32.95 -24.06 -2.81
C TYR A 243 31.44 -24.02 -2.56
N TYR A 244 30.78 -25.16 -2.32
CA TYR A 244 29.34 -25.21 -2.04
C TYR A 244 28.95 -24.39 -0.79
N ARG A 245 29.80 -24.39 0.24
CA ARG A 245 29.55 -23.61 1.47
C ARG A 245 29.61 -22.11 1.20
N MET A 246 30.54 -21.65 0.35
CA MET A 246 30.58 -20.26 -0.12
C MET A 246 29.35 -19.90 -0.95
N TYR A 247 28.94 -20.73 -1.92
CA TYR A 247 27.75 -20.45 -2.73
C TYR A 247 26.49 -20.28 -1.86
N ARG A 248 26.34 -21.09 -0.81
CA ARG A 248 25.22 -20.95 0.14
C ARG A 248 25.30 -19.66 0.97
N LEU A 249 26.50 -19.25 1.40
CA LEU A 249 26.69 -18.00 2.13
C LEU A 249 26.41 -16.78 1.25
N VAL A 250 26.88 -16.79 0.00
CA VAL A 250 26.62 -15.72 -0.97
C VAL A 250 25.13 -15.67 -1.34
N GLY A 251 24.52 -16.83 -1.60
CA GLY A 251 23.13 -16.94 -2.05
C GLY A 251 22.10 -16.40 -1.07
N TRP A 252 22.33 -16.55 0.23
CA TRP A 252 21.42 -16.01 1.26
C TRP A 252 21.94 -14.72 1.89
N GLY A 253 23.26 -14.56 2.05
CA GLY A 253 23.85 -13.42 2.77
C GLY A 253 23.91 -12.14 1.95
N CYS A 254 24.27 -12.20 0.67
CA CYS A 254 24.34 -10.99 -0.16
C CYS A 254 22.95 -10.31 -0.35
N PRO A 255 21.85 -11.05 -0.59
CA PRO A 255 20.50 -10.48 -0.57
C PRO A 255 20.13 -9.80 0.74
N VAL A 256 20.52 -10.34 1.90
CA VAL A 256 20.29 -9.69 3.21
C VAL A 256 20.98 -8.32 3.25
N LEU A 257 22.25 -8.22 2.84
CA LEU A 257 22.98 -6.95 2.88
C LEU A 257 22.37 -5.90 1.95
N ILE A 258 22.00 -6.29 0.73
CA ILE A 258 21.39 -5.38 -0.25
C ILE A 258 20.04 -4.87 0.27
N THR A 259 19.20 -5.77 0.78
CA THR A 259 17.87 -5.40 1.29
C THR A 259 17.94 -4.58 2.56
N LEU A 260 18.86 -4.87 3.48
CA LEU A 260 19.09 -4.03 4.65
C LEU A 260 19.52 -2.61 4.26
N ALA A 261 20.43 -2.46 3.30
CA ALA A 261 20.83 -1.15 2.80
C ALA A 261 19.64 -0.39 2.20
N TRP A 262 18.79 -1.06 1.42
CA TRP A 262 17.58 -0.48 0.87
C TRP A 262 16.59 -0.05 1.95
N VAL A 263 16.31 -0.90 2.95
CA VAL A 263 15.43 -0.58 4.08
C VAL A 263 15.94 0.63 4.84
N ILE A 264 17.26 0.71 5.11
CA ILE A 264 17.88 1.86 5.78
C ILE A 264 17.67 3.14 4.97
N VAL A 265 17.95 3.11 3.66
CA VAL A 265 17.75 4.28 2.79
C VAL A 265 16.29 4.73 2.79
N MET A 266 15.34 3.80 2.68
CA MET A 266 13.92 4.11 2.73
C MET A 266 13.50 4.68 4.09
N ALA A 267 14.01 4.13 5.18
CA ALA A 267 13.74 4.61 6.54
C ALA A 267 14.33 6.01 6.80
N PHE A 268 15.46 6.38 6.22
CA PHE A 268 16.06 7.72 6.45
C PHE A 268 15.54 8.79 5.48
N TYR A 269 15.39 8.48 4.18
CA TYR A 269 15.04 9.49 3.18
C TYR A 269 13.54 9.72 3.01
N TYR A 270 12.71 8.69 3.18
CA TYR A 270 11.26 8.79 2.94
C TYR A 270 10.43 9.03 4.22
N HIS A 271 10.98 8.74 5.40
CA HIS A 271 10.35 8.95 6.70
C HIS A 271 10.03 10.41 7.09
N PRO A 272 10.77 11.48 6.68
CA PRO A 272 10.43 12.84 7.10
C PRO A 272 9.20 13.45 6.39
N LYS A 273 8.70 12.85 5.30
CA LYS A 273 7.49 13.34 4.57
C LYS A 273 6.23 12.49 4.78
N SER A 274 6.37 11.28 5.32
CA SER A 274 5.25 10.44 5.73
C SER A 274 5.69 9.65 6.95
N LYS A 275 5.22 10.04 8.14
CA LYS A 275 5.58 9.40 9.41
C LYS A 275 4.98 8.00 9.60
N TYR A 276 4.43 7.45 8.52
CA TYR A 276 4.04 6.06 8.40
C TYR A 276 4.50 5.59 7.03
N ILE A 277 5.30 4.52 6.99
CA ILE A 277 5.44 3.67 5.81
C ILE A 277 4.08 2.98 5.68
N SER A 278 3.10 3.73 5.19
CA SER A 278 1.77 3.20 4.96
C SER A 278 1.92 2.13 3.89
N CYS A 279 1.23 1.02 4.08
CA CYS A 279 1.10 -0.10 3.15
C CYS A 279 0.82 0.35 1.70
N LEU A 280 0.27 1.56 1.54
CA LEU A 280 -0.01 2.27 0.29
C LEU A 280 1.21 2.88 -0.42
N THR A 281 2.20 3.40 0.31
CA THR A 281 3.40 3.99 -0.32
C THR A 281 4.20 2.90 -1.02
N VAL A 282 4.37 1.73 -0.40
CA VAL A 282 5.07 0.60 -1.04
C VAL A 282 4.25 -0.01 -2.19
N LYS A 283 2.90 -0.06 -2.07
CA LYS A 283 1.99 -0.41 -3.18
C LYS A 283 2.05 0.53 -4.38
N LYS A 284 2.57 1.76 -4.22
CA LYS A 284 2.66 2.73 -5.34
C LYS A 284 3.88 2.48 -6.23
N TYR A 285 4.87 1.74 -5.74
CA TYR A 285 6.12 1.41 -6.45
C TYR A 285 6.18 -0.04 -6.97
N TYR A 286 5.16 -0.86 -6.68
CA TYR A 286 5.08 -2.30 -6.99
C TYR A 286 3.72 -2.71 -7.55
#